data_AF-A0A149USS2-F1
#
_entry.id   AF-A0A149USS2-F1
#
_cell.length_a   1.000
_cell.length_b   1.000
_cell.length_c   1.000
_cell.angle_alpha   90.00
_cell.angle_beta   90.00
_cell.angle_gamma   90.00
#
_symmetry.space_group_name_H-M   'P 1'
#
loop_
_entity.id
_entity.type
_entity.pdbx_description
1 polymer ?
#
loop_
_entity_poly.entity_id
_entity_poly.type
_entity_poly.pdbx_seq_one_letter_code
_entity_poly.pdbx_strand_id
1 'polypeptide(L)'
;MRRFLALWMPFWRTERLQLSRPGDFPTDRPLVVHALAHNRHTVTGVSPAALAAGLTPGMPLAQARSLVPDLLTAEEDAEAQRAALTDLCSWLIWLSPLPAFDAPDGLYSDTTGCAHLYGGEAAMLDLVRERLQARGHSCSVALSDTAAASRALARSGIDQICLVPPGQQKQALHPLPCSALPLPEKTLAGLTRLGLTTIGALADLPRAPLAKRFGAQLLTCLDEALGRQASPLSVFQP
;
A
#
# COMPACT_ATOMS: atom_id res chain seq x y z
N MET A 1 5.28 -10.40 21.76
CA MET A 1 4.11 -10.33 20.85
C MET A 1 4.64 -10.08 19.44
N ARG A 2 3.98 -10.59 18.40
CA ARG A 2 4.43 -10.37 17.02
C ARG A 2 4.16 -8.93 16.60
N ARG A 3 5.07 -8.32 15.83
CA ARG A 3 4.95 -6.93 15.35
C ARG A 3 5.38 -6.84 13.90
N PHE A 4 4.43 -6.45 13.05
CA PHE A 4 4.65 -6.34 11.61
C PHE A 4 4.58 -4.89 11.19
N LEU A 5 5.65 -4.42 10.56
CA LEU A 5 5.71 -3.09 9.95
C LEU A 5 5.31 -3.22 8.47
N ALA A 6 4.50 -2.30 7.98
CA ALA A 6 4.18 -2.18 6.56
C ALA A 6 4.48 -0.78 6.06
N LEU A 7 4.89 -0.70 4.81
CA LEU A 7 5.27 0.48 4.06
C LEU A 7 4.46 0.52 2.78
N TRP A 8 3.83 1.65 2.52
CA TRP A 8 3.15 1.89 1.26
C TRP A 8 3.61 3.22 0.67
N MET A 9 4.02 3.20 -0.59
CA MET A 9 4.57 4.36 -1.30
C MET A 9 3.63 4.72 -2.45
N PRO A 10 2.62 5.58 -2.21
CA PRO A 10 1.57 5.89 -3.19
C PRO A 10 2.10 6.49 -4.49
N PHE A 11 3.27 7.13 -4.44
CA PHE A 11 3.88 7.86 -5.55
C PHE A 11 5.17 7.21 -6.05
N TRP A 12 5.47 5.98 -5.61
CA TRP A 12 6.70 5.24 -5.93
C TRP A 12 7.10 5.34 -7.41
N ARG A 13 6.12 5.12 -8.29
CA ARG A 13 6.29 5.04 -9.74
C ARG A 13 6.71 6.38 -10.36
N THR A 14 6.17 7.49 -9.85
CA THR A 14 6.44 8.85 -10.36
C THR A 14 7.66 9.46 -9.68
N GLU A 15 7.80 9.32 -8.37
CA GLU A 15 8.96 9.81 -7.61
C GLU A 15 10.28 9.22 -8.13
N ARG A 16 10.29 7.93 -8.46
CA ARG A 16 11.49 7.29 -9.05
C ARG A 16 11.90 7.90 -10.39
N LEU A 17 10.93 8.30 -11.22
CA LEU A 17 11.20 8.98 -12.48
C LEU A 17 11.70 10.40 -12.25
N GLN A 18 11.09 11.13 -11.30
CA GLN A 18 11.49 12.49 -10.94
C GLN A 18 12.90 12.54 -10.32
N LEU A 19 13.27 11.53 -9.53
CA LEU A 19 14.61 11.40 -8.95
C LEU A 19 15.67 11.04 -10.00
N SER A 20 15.36 10.12 -10.91
CA SER A 20 16.32 9.66 -11.93
C SER A 20 16.44 10.60 -13.13
N ARG A 21 15.42 11.40 -13.43
CA ARG A 21 15.36 12.32 -14.57
C ARG A 21 14.68 13.65 -14.20
N PRO A 22 15.25 14.43 -13.27
CA PRO A 22 14.61 15.66 -12.77
C PRO A 22 14.43 16.75 -13.83
N GLY A 23 15.24 16.75 -14.89
CA GLY A 23 15.08 17.67 -16.02
C GLY A 23 13.87 17.35 -16.91
N ASP A 24 13.58 16.05 -17.10
CA ASP A 24 12.45 15.59 -17.90
C ASP A 24 11.14 15.61 -17.10
N PHE A 25 11.25 15.34 -15.80
CA PHE A 25 10.13 15.18 -14.88
C PHE A 25 10.33 16.05 -13.63
N PRO A 26 10.04 17.35 -13.72
CA PRO A 26 10.11 18.23 -12.55
C PRO A 26 8.95 17.92 -11.57
N THR A 27 9.13 18.26 -10.29
CA THR A 27 8.20 17.90 -9.21
C THR A 27 6.99 18.83 -9.11
N ASP A 28 7.07 20.02 -9.69
CA ASP A 28 6.02 21.03 -9.71
C ASP A 28 4.98 20.80 -10.82
N ARG A 29 5.26 19.89 -11.77
CA ARG A 29 4.36 19.57 -12.87
C ARG A 29 3.61 18.25 -12.64
N PRO A 30 2.31 18.18 -13.00
CA PRO A 30 1.58 16.92 -13.00
C PRO A 30 2.24 15.88 -13.91
N LEU A 31 2.60 14.74 -13.32
CA LEU A 31 3.11 13.55 -13.99
C LEU A 31 2.22 12.34 -13.69
N VAL A 32 1.98 11.53 -14.73
CA VAL A 32 1.39 10.19 -14.61
C VAL A 32 2.27 9.12 -15.27
N VAL A 33 2.24 7.92 -14.69
CA VAL A 33 2.75 6.70 -15.32
C VAL A 33 1.56 5.92 -15.88
N HIS A 34 1.69 5.35 -17.08
CA HIS A 34 0.63 4.58 -17.72
C HIS A 34 1.12 3.27 -18.33
N ALA A 35 0.23 2.28 -18.41
CA ALA A 35 0.46 1.03 -19.11
C ALA A 35 -0.70 0.68 -20.04
N LEU A 36 -0.44 -0.16 -21.04
CA LEU A 36 -1.48 -0.73 -21.88
C LEU A 36 -2.23 -1.82 -21.09
N ALA A 37 -3.52 -1.63 -20.87
CA ALA A 37 -4.40 -2.61 -20.23
C ALA A 37 -5.70 -2.73 -21.01
N HIS A 38 -6.09 -3.95 -21.40
CA HIS A 38 -7.33 -4.21 -22.15
C HIS A 38 -7.48 -3.32 -23.41
N ASN A 39 -6.40 -3.21 -24.20
CA ASN A 39 -6.35 -2.42 -25.44
C ASN A 39 -6.51 -0.89 -25.26
N ARG A 40 -6.28 -0.36 -24.06
CA ARG A 40 -6.24 1.09 -23.79
C ARG A 40 -5.13 1.47 -22.81
N HIS A 41 -4.55 2.65 -22.99
CA HIS A 41 -3.62 3.19 -21.99
C HIS A 41 -4.39 3.63 -20.74
N THR A 42 -3.99 3.08 -19.59
CA THR A 42 -4.58 3.35 -18.28
C THR A 42 -3.50 3.89 -17.36
N VAL A 43 -3.84 4.92 -16.58
CA VAL A 43 -2.95 5.49 -15.55
C VAL A 43 -2.70 4.45 -14.47
N THR A 44 -1.45 4.12 -14.21
CA THR A 44 -1.02 3.16 -13.18
C THR A 44 -0.31 3.82 -12.01
N GLY A 45 0.22 5.04 -12.19
CA GLY A 45 0.81 5.84 -11.13
C GLY A 45 0.53 7.33 -11.33
N VAL A 46 0.40 8.07 -10.23
CA VAL A 46 0.20 9.51 -10.23
C VAL A 46 1.27 10.18 -9.38
N SER A 47 1.62 11.41 -9.70
CA SER A 47 2.43 12.27 -8.83
C SER A 47 1.54 13.02 -7.83
N PRO A 48 2.09 13.60 -6.76
CA PRO A 48 1.33 14.47 -5.86
C PRO A 48 0.59 15.59 -6.60
N ALA A 49 1.25 16.26 -7.55
CA ALA A 49 0.64 17.33 -8.36
C ALA A 49 -0.49 16.81 -9.26
N ALA A 50 -0.34 15.63 -9.86
CA ALA A 50 -1.40 15.00 -10.64
C ALA A 50 -2.60 14.58 -9.78
N LEU A 51 -2.35 14.03 -8.58
CA LEU A 51 -3.40 13.68 -7.64
C LEU A 51 -4.19 14.92 -7.19
N ALA A 52 -3.48 16.01 -6.87
CA ALA A 52 -4.10 17.28 -6.51
C ALA A 52 -4.95 17.88 -7.66
N ALA A 53 -4.58 17.60 -8.91
CA ALA A 53 -5.37 17.96 -10.09
C ALA A 53 -6.57 17.01 -10.36
N GLY A 54 -6.83 16.05 -9.47
CA GLY A 54 -7.96 15.12 -9.58
C GLY A 54 -7.70 13.87 -10.43
N LEU A 55 -6.44 13.61 -10.81
CA LEU A 55 -6.07 12.39 -11.53
C LEU A 55 -5.86 11.23 -10.55
N THR A 56 -6.37 10.05 -10.90
CA THR A 56 -6.25 8.85 -10.06
C THR A 56 -5.78 7.64 -10.89
N PRO A 57 -5.07 6.68 -10.27
CA PRO A 57 -4.84 5.38 -10.91
C PRO A 57 -6.15 4.72 -11.37
N GLY A 58 -6.09 3.96 -12.46
CA GLY A 58 -7.24 3.33 -13.11
C GLY A 58 -7.97 4.20 -14.14
N MET A 59 -7.68 5.52 -14.18
CA MET A 59 -8.28 6.42 -15.17
C MET A 59 -7.70 6.16 -16.58
N PRO A 60 -8.52 6.23 -17.66
CA PRO A 60 -8.00 6.23 -19.03
C PRO A 60 -7.05 7.41 -19.27
N LEU A 61 -5.91 7.18 -19.94
CA LEU A 61 -4.91 8.23 -20.20
C LEU A 61 -5.49 9.40 -21.00
N ALA A 62 -6.37 9.12 -21.95
CA ALA A 62 -7.06 10.14 -22.74
C ALA A 62 -7.92 11.07 -21.87
N GLN A 63 -8.59 10.52 -20.85
CA GLN A 63 -9.35 11.31 -19.89
C GLN A 63 -8.42 12.19 -19.05
N ALA A 64 -7.30 11.63 -18.57
CA ALA A 64 -6.32 12.39 -17.78
C ALA A 64 -5.75 13.58 -18.55
N ARG A 65 -5.40 13.40 -19.84
CA ARG A 65 -4.91 14.48 -20.72
C ARG A 65 -5.97 15.54 -21.02
N SER A 66 -7.24 15.16 -21.03
CA SER A 66 -8.35 16.12 -21.20
C SER A 66 -8.52 17.00 -19.96
N LEU A 67 -8.35 16.43 -18.76
CA LEU A 67 -8.44 17.17 -17.50
C LEU A 67 -7.23 18.08 -17.25
N VAL A 68 -6.05 17.67 -17.69
CA VAL A 68 -4.79 18.39 -17.47
C VAL A 68 -4.03 18.53 -18.80
N PRO A 69 -4.15 19.68 -19.51
CA PRO A 69 -3.55 19.88 -20.83
C PRO A 69 -2.02 19.73 -20.87
N ASP A 70 -1.32 20.21 -19.84
CA ASP A 70 0.16 20.17 -19.75
C ASP A 70 0.71 18.94 -19.00
N LEU A 71 -0.08 17.86 -18.96
CA LEU A 71 0.23 16.62 -18.25
C LEU A 71 1.46 15.92 -18.83
N LEU A 72 2.47 15.74 -17.97
CA LEU A 72 3.60 14.88 -18.29
C LEU A 72 3.17 13.41 -18.19
N THR A 73 3.64 12.59 -19.14
CA THR A 73 3.29 11.17 -19.21
C THR A 73 4.53 10.33 -19.41
N ALA A 74 4.65 9.25 -18.65
CA ALA A 74 5.67 8.23 -18.84
C ALA A 74 5.02 6.85 -19.00
N GLU A 75 5.58 6.03 -19.89
CA GLU A 75 5.18 4.64 -20.00
C GLU A 75 5.78 3.80 -18.85
N GLU A 76 5.02 2.83 -18.38
CA GLU A 76 5.45 1.93 -17.31
C GLU A 76 6.55 0.99 -17.79
N ASP A 77 7.72 1.12 -17.15
CA ASP A 77 8.77 0.12 -17.20
C ASP A 77 8.65 -0.80 -15.98
N ALA A 78 7.89 -1.89 -16.15
CA ALA A 78 7.61 -2.85 -15.08
C ALA A 78 8.88 -3.54 -14.55
N GLU A 79 9.89 -3.72 -15.41
CA GLU A 79 11.15 -4.35 -14.99
C GLU A 79 11.96 -3.39 -14.11
N ALA A 80 12.12 -2.14 -14.55
CA ALA A 80 12.81 -1.14 -13.75
C ALA A 80 12.08 -0.82 -12.43
N GLN A 81 10.74 -0.86 -12.43
CA GLN A 81 9.96 -0.72 -11.19
C GLN A 81 10.21 -1.87 -10.23
N ARG A 82 10.19 -3.11 -10.72
CA ARG A 82 10.42 -4.30 -9.90
C ARG A 82 11.85 -4.36 -9.37
N ALA A 83 12.85 -4.05 -10.20
CA ALA A 83 14.24 -3.97 -9.79
C ALA A 83 14.44 -2.94 -8.67
N ALA A 84 13.90 -1.73 -8.83
CA ALA A 84 14.01 -0.69 -7.81
C ALA A 84 13.31 -1.07 -6.49
N LEU A 85 12.16 -1.75 -6.56
CA LEU A 85 11.46 -2.21 -5.36
C LEU A 85 12.26 -3.31 -4.65
N THR A 86 12.93 -4.19 -5.41
CA THR A 86 13.86 -5.20 -4.89
C THR A 86 15.06 -4.58 -4.18
N ASP A 87 15.63 -3.52 -4.76
CA ASP A 87 16.74 -2.78 -4.13
C ASP A 87 16.28 -2.15 -2.81
N LEU A 88 15.07 -1.57 -2.78
CA LEU A 88 14.50 -1.00 -1.56
C LEU A 88 14.18 -2.08 -0.51
N CYS A 89 13.70 -3.25 -0.94
CA CYS A 89 13.46 -4.41 -0.07
C CYS A 89 14.76 -4.88 0.58
N SER A 90 15.84 -4.99 -0.19
CA SER A 90 17.19 -5.32 0.30
C SER A 90 17.71 -4.25 1.25
N TRP A 91 17.46 -2.98 0.96
CA TRP A 91 17.84 -1.88 1.83
C TRP A 91 17.17 -1.98 3.22
N LEU A 92 15.93 -2.47 3.33
CA LEU A 92 15.24 -2.64 4.62
C LEU A 92 15.88 -3.67 5.56
N ILE A 93 16.89 -4.42 5.14
CA ILE A 93 17.59 -5.40 5.99
C ILE A 93 18.19 -4.75 7.26
N TRP A 94 18.53 -3.44 7.21
CA TRP A 94 18.97 -2.73 8.41
C TRP A 94 17.91 -2.70 9.51
N LEU A 95 16.62 -2.71 9.14
CA LEU A 95 15.49 -2.66 10.07
C LEU A 95 15.22 -4.03 10.69
N SER A 96 15.13 -5.05 9.84
CA SER A 96 14.82 -6.43 10.22
C SER A 96 15.37 -7.42 9.18
N PRO A 97 15.63 -8.68 9.56
CA PRO A 97 16.14 -9.71 8.66
C PRO A 97 15.09 -10.28 7.68
N LEU A 98 13.80 -9.93 7.81
CA LEU A 98 12.71 -10.55 7.06
C LEU A 98 11.83 -9.51 6.33
N PRO A 99 12.38 -8.67 5.42
CA PRO A 99 11.57 -7.84 4.55
C PRO A 99 10.86 -8.70 3.50
N ALA A 100 9.74 -8.21 2.99
CA ALA A 100 8.88 -8.87 2.03
C ALA A 100 8.13 -7.85 1.15
N PHE A 101 7.76 -8.26 -0.06
CA PHE A 101 7.01 -7.40 -0.98
C PHE A 101 5.52 -7.32 -0.65
N ASP A 102 4.98 -6.09 -0.62
CA ASP A 102 3.54 -5.84 -0.67
C ASP A 102 3.18 -5.15 -1.99
N ALA A 103 3.08 -5.93 -3.05
CA ALA A 103 2.85 -5.43 -4.41
C ALA A 103 1.61 -4.50 -4.52
N PRO A 104 1.58 -3.55 -5.48
CA PRO A 104 2.67 -3.23 -6.41
C PRO A 104 3.74 -2.30 -5.83
N ASP A 105 3.38 -1.41 -4.90
CA ASP A 105 4.23 -0.28 -4.46
C ASP A 105 4.38 -0.24 -2.93
N GLY A 106 4.62 -1.40 -2.32
CA GLY A 106 4.72 -1.55 -0.88
C GLY A 106 5.67 -2.64 -0.45
N LEU A 107 6.07 -2.58 0.82
CA LEU A 107 6.94 -3.53 1.50
C LEU A 107 6.36 -3.79 2.89
N TYR A 108 6.68 -4.94 3.47
CA TYR A 108 6.34 -5.22 4.87
C TYR A 108 7.40 -6.11 5.49
N SER A 109 7.45 -6.13 6.82
CA SER A 109 8.51 -6.83 7.53
C SER A 109 8.08 -7.25 8.93
N ASP A 110 8.55 -8.42 9.36
CA ASP A 110 8.46 -8.82 10.76
C ASP A 110 9.54 -8.11 11.58
N THR A 111 9.10 -7.20 12.43
CA THR A 111 9.95 -6.38 13.31
C THR A 111 9.83 -6.82 14.76
N THR A 112 9.34 -8.04 14.99
CA THR A 112 9.20 -8.62 16.33
C THR A 112 10.54 -8.59 17.06
N GLY A 113 10.55 -7.87 18.18
CA GLY A 113 11.75 -7.73 19.00
C GLY A 113 12.75 -6.69 18.49
N CYS A 114 12.54 -6.02 17.36
CA CYS A 114 13.49 -5.01 16.83
C CYS A 114 13.36 -3.64 17.51
N ALA A 115 12.18 -3.27 18.00
CA ALA A 115 11.87 -1.92 18.47
C ALA A 115 12.84 -1.36 19.54
N HIS A 116 13.36 -2.20 20.45
CA HIS A 116 14.28 -1.77 21.49
C HIS A 116 15.63 -1.25 20.95
N LEU A 117 16.04 -1.68 19.76
CA LEU A 117 17.25 -1.21 19.09
C LEU A 117 17.14 0.26 18.63
N TYR A 118 15.92 0.78 18.56
CA TYR A 118 15.59 2.11 18.04
C TYR A 118 14.95 3.02 19.08
N GLY A 119 14.95 2.63 20.36
CA GLY A 119 14.31 3.42 21.42
C GLY A 119 12.78 3.25 21.52
N GLY A 120 12.23 2.21 20.91
CA GLY A 120 10.80 1.87 20.96
C GLY A 120 10.12 1.90 19.59
N GLU A 121 8.85 1.49 19.56
CA GLU A 121 8.11 1.36 18.30
C GLU A 121 7.89 2.70 17.60
N ALA A 122 7.50 3.74 18.34
CA ALA A 122 7.30 5.07 17.76
C ALA A 122 8.56 5.61 17.07
N ALA A 123 9.70 5.57 17.79
CA ALA A 123 10.98 6.03 17.26
C ALA A 123 11.46 5.19 16.07
N MET A 124 11.22 3.88 16.07
CA MET A 124 11.48 3.01 14.92
C MET A 124 10.68 3.44 13.68
N LEU A 125 9.39 3.75 13.84
CA LEU A 125 8.52 4.15 12.73
C LEU A 125 8.94 5.51 12.16
N ASP A 126 9.26 6.47 13.04
CA ASP A 126 9.78 7.78 12.63
C ASP A 126 11.09 7.65 11.87
N LEU A 127 12.04 6.84 12.35
CA LEU A 127 13.31 6.60 11.68
C LEU A 127 13.14 5.99 10.29
N VAL A 128 12.22 5.02 10.13
CA VAL A 128 11.94 4.42 8.82
C VAL A 128 11.38 5.46 7.85
N ARG A 129 10.40 6.27 8.30
CA ARG A 129 9.84 7.35 7.48
C ARG A 129 10.89 8.37 7.09
N GLU A 130 11.68 8.86 8.05
CA GLU A 130 12.75 9.84 7.81
C GLU A 130 13.74 9.32 6.76
N ARG A 131 14.17 8.07 6.90
CA ARG A 131 15.11 7.46 5.96
C ARG A 131 14.54 7.25 4.55
N LEU A 132 13.24 6.97 4.42
CA LEU A 132 12.57 6.90 3.13
C LEU A 132 12.41 8.28 2.49
N GLN A 133 12.01 9.28 3.29
CA GLN A 133 11.91 10.67 2.83
C GLN A 133 13.27 11.23 2.40
N ALA A 134 14.35 10.90 3.11
CA ALA A 134 15.73 11.26 2.72
C ALA A 134 16.17 10.65 1.38
N ARG A 135 15.52 9.56 0.94
CA ARG A 135 15.70 8.96 -0.39
C ARG A 135 14.75 9.53 -1.44
N GLY A 136 13.92 10.50 -1.07
CA GLY A 136 12.96 11.16 -1.95
C GLY A 136 11.66 10.39 -2.16
N HIS A 137 11.29 9.50 -1.23
CA HIS A 137 10.05 8.72 -1.32
C HIS A 137 9.04 9.11 -0.24
N SER A 138 7.83 9.46 -0.66
CA SER A 138 6.69 9.61 0.24
C SER A 138 6.22 8.22 0.66
N CYS A 139 6.00 8.02 1.96
CA CYS A 139 5.59 6.72 2.47
C CYS A 139 4.59 6.82 3.63
N SER A 140 3.61 5.94 3.60
CA SER A 140 2.79 5.62 4.77
C SER A 140 3.36 4.40 5.47
N VAL A 141 3.50 4.50 6.79
CA VAL A 141 4.07 3.46 7.66
C VAL A 141 3.02 3.01 8.67
N ALA A 142 2.86 1.71 8.84
CA ALA A 142 1.98 1.17 9.87
C ALA A 142 2.60 0.00 10.63
N LEU A 143 2.31 -0.11 11.93
CA LEU A 143 2.77 -1.20 12.79
C LEU A 143 1.60 -1.79 13.58
N SER A 144 1.45 -3.10 13.53
CA SER A 144 0.40 -3.84 14.26
C SER A 144 0.81 -5.29 14.51
N ASP A 145 -0.06 -6.07 15.14
CA ASP A 145 0.21 -7.47 15.48
C ASP A 145 0.11 -8.45 14.30
N THR A 146 -0.44 -8.02 13.16
CA THR A 146 -0.58 -8.86 11.96
C THR A 146 -0.09 -8.13 10.72
N ALA A 147 0.56 -8.87 9.81
CA ALA A 147 1.00 -8.30 8.53
C ALA A 147 -0.17 -7.76 7.71
N ALA A 148 -1.31 -8.47 7.69
CA ALA A 148 -2.50 -8.04 6.96
C ALA A 148 -3.09 -6.73 7.50
N ALA A 149 -3.14 -6.54 8.83
CA ALA A 149 -3.60 -5.29 9.42
C ALA A 149 -2.65 -4.13 9.10
N SER A 150 -1.35 -4.33 9.27
CA SER A 150 -0.35 -3.29 8.96
C SER A 150 -0.42 -2.85 7.50
N ARG A 151 -0.52 -3.78 6.56
CA ARG A 151 -0.65 -3.45 5.13
C ARG A 151 -1.93 -2.66 4.82
N ALA A 152 -3.06 -3.06 5.39
CA ALA A 152 -4.33 -2.34 5.24
C ALA A 152 -4.26 -0.91 5.82
N LEU A 153 -3.65 -0.76 7.00
CA LEU A 153 -3.48 0.53 7.67
C LEU A 153 -2.52 1.44 6.90
N ALA A 154 -1.40 0.93 6.41
CA ALA A 154 -0.46 1.71 5.60
C ALA A 154 -1.14 2.29 4.35
N ARG A 155 -2.03 1.52 3.71
CA ARG A 155 -2.78 1.92 2.50
C ARG A 155 -4.00 2.82 2.77
N SER A 156 -4.36 3.05 4.03
CA SER A 156 -5.57 3.81 4.37
C SER A 156 -5.44 5.33 4.19
N GLY A 157 -4.22 5.82 3.93
CA GLY A 157 -3.91 7.23 3.84
C GLY A 157 -2.49 7.45 3.32
N ILE A 158 -2.17 8.70 2.99
CA ILE A 158 -0.92 9.10 2.32
C ILE A 158 -0.03 9.82 3.33
N ASP A 159 1.28 9.51 3.32
CA ASP A 159 2.34 10.12 4.14
C ASP A 159 2.02 10.14 5.64
N GLN A 160 1.47 9.04 6.15
CA GLN A 160 1.04 8.90 7.55
C GLN A 160 1.83 7.84 8.31
N ILE A 161 1.91 8.01 9.63
CA ILE A 161 2.37 6.96 10.56
C ILE A 161 1.18 6.45 11.37
N CYS A 162 0.99 5.12 11.38
CA CYS A 162 -0.05 4.45 12.16
C CYS A 162 0.58 3.41 13.10
N LEU A 163 0.66 3.72 14.38
CA LEU A 163 1.09 2.78 15.42
C LEU A 163 -0.12 2.19 16.13
N VAL A 164 -0.36 0.89 15.94
CA VAL A 164 -1.45 0.17 16.62
C VAL A 164 -0.91 -0.57 17.83
N PRO A 165 -1.39 -0.28 19.05
CA PRO A 165 -0.99 -1.01 20.24
C PRO A 165 -1.36 -2.50 20.14
N PRO A 166 -0.65 -3.38 20.86
CA PRO A 166 -0.98 -4.81 20.85
C PRO A 166 -2.44 -5.10 21.20
N GLY A 167 -3.05 -6.02 20.45
CA GLY A 167 -4.45 -6.41 20.57
C GLY A 167 -5.48 -5.43 20.02
N GLN A 168 -5.07 -4.25 19.53
CA GLN A 168 -5.98 -3.20 19.08
C GLN A 168 -6.25 -3.19 17.56
N GLN A 169 -5.73 -4.17 16.80
CA GLN A 169 -5.91 -4.21 15.34
C GLN A 169 -7.37 -4.26 14.90
N LYS A 170 -8.26 -4.93 15.66
CA LYS A 170 -9.70 -4.95 15.33
C LYS A 170 -10.29 -3.54 15.35
N GLN A 171 -9.98 -2.76 16.38
CA GLN A 171 -10.49 -1.40 16.53
C GLN A 171 -9.91 -0.47 15.46
N ALA A 172 -8.62 -0.59 15.18
CA ALA A 172 -7.93 0.20 14.17
C ALA A 172 -8.45 -0.06 12.74
N LEU A 173 -8.82 -1.32 12.44
CA LEU A 173 -9.33 -1.69 11.11
C LEU A 173 -10.81 -1.35 10.92
N HIS A 174 -11.60 -1.25 11.99
CA HIS A 174 -13.05 -1.05 11.91
C HIS A 174 -13.51 0.09 10.97
N PRO A 175 -12.91 1.30 11.02
CA PRO A 175 -13.35 2.41 10.16
C PRO A 175 -12.84 2.31 8.71
N LEU A 176 -11.89 1.41 8.42
CA LEU A 176 -11.27 1.36 7.10
C LEU A 176 -12.23 0.81 6.04
N PRO A 177 -12.10 1.28 4.78
CA PRO A 177 -12.88 0.72 3.69
C PRO A 177 -12.46 -0.72 3.38
N CYS A 178 -13.38 -1.52 2.84
CA CYS A 178 -13.08 -2.89 2.41
C CYS A 178 -11.96 -2.97 1.37
N SER A 179 -11.73 -1.90 0.60
CA SER A 179 -10.63 -1.79 -0.37
C SER A 179 -9.23 -1.78 0.25
N ALA A 180 -9.12 -1.58 1.57
CA ALA A 180 -7.84 -1.71 2.28
C ALA A 180 -7.43 -3.19 2.45
N LEU A 181 -8.36 -4.13 2.31
CA LEU A 181 -8.06 -5.56 2.29
C LEU A 181 -7.64 -6.00 0.88
N PRO A 182 -6.74 -7.00 0.74
CA PRO A 182 -6.27 -7.51 -0.55
C PRO A 182 -7.33 -8.39 -1.23
N LEU A 183 -8.47 -7.79 -1.58
CA LEU A 183 -9.62 -8.45 -2.18
C LEU A 183 -9.68 -8.18 -3.69
N PRO A 184 -10.14 -9.15 -4.50
CA PRO A 184 -10.38 -8.92 -5.92
C PRO A 184 -11.38 -7.79 -6.16
N GLU A 185 -11.18 -6.99 -7.22
CA GLU A 185 -12.07 -5.88 -7.58
C GLU A 185 -13.53 -6.32 -7.72
N LYS A 186 -13.78 -7.53 -8.26
CA LYS A 186 -15.12 -8.10 -8.37
C LYS A 186 -15.80 -8.29 -7.00
N THR A 187 -15.03 -8.70 -5.99
CA THR A 187 -15.50 -8.87 -4.61
C THR A 187 -15.78 -7.51 -3.99
N LEU A 188 -14.86 -6.55 -4.13
CA LEU A 188 -15.04 -5.17 -3.65
C LEU A 188 -16.28 -4.52 -4.26
N ALA A 189 -16.46 -4.59 -5.58
CA ALA A 189 -17.64 -4.08 -6.26
C ALA A 189 -18.93 -4.76 -5.76
N GLY A 190 -18.86 -6.07 -5.47
CA GLY A 190 -19.97 -6.81 -4.88
C GLY A 190 -20.34 -6.37 -3.47
N LEU A 191 -19.34 -6.08 -2.62
CA LEU A 191 -19.53 -5.55 -1.26
C LEU A 191 -20.15 -4.15 -1.31
N THR A 192 -19.61 -3.26 -2.15
CA THR A 192 -20.12 -1.89 -2.32
C THR A 192 -21.58 -1.87 -2.77
N ARG A 193 -21.99 -2.75 -3.71
CA ARG A 193 -23.40 -2.87 -4.15
C ARG A 193 -24.36 -3.27 -3.02
N LEU A 194 -23.86 -3.87 -1.94
CA LEU A 194 -24.64 -4.24 -0.76
C LEU A 194 -24.56 -3.21 0.37
N GLY A 195 -23.88 -2.08 0.16
CA GLY A 195 -23.62 -1.10 1.20
C GLY A 195 -22.57 -1.54 2.23
N LEU A 196 -21.82 -2.63 1.97
CA LEU A 196 -20.77 -3.14 2.85
C LEU A 196 -19.45 -2.45 2.51
N THR A 197 -19.30 -1.21 2.95
CA THR A 197 -18.17 -0.37 2.57
C THR A 197 -17.00 -0.42 3.55
N THR A 198 -17.21 -0.84 4.80
CA THR A 198 -16.17 -0.86 5.85
C THR A 198 -15.84 -2.26 6.37
N ILE A 199 -14.61 -2.43 6.85
CA ILE A 199 -14.14 -3.69 7.44
C ILE A 199 -14.94 -4.02 8.72
N GLY A 200 -15.29 -3.02 9.52
CA GLY A 200 -16.14 -3.21 10.70
C GLY A 200 -17.50 -3.80 10.35
N ALA A 201 -18.19 -3.21 9.37
CA ALA A 201 -19.47 -3.72 8.90
C ALA A 201 -19.36 -5.16 8.38
N LEU A 202 -18.25 -5.51 7.71
CA LEU A 202 -18.01 -6.88 7.27
C LEU A 202 -17.75 -7.83 8.45
N ALA A 203 -17.01 -7.38 9.46
CA ALA A 203 -16.60 -8.18 10.62
C ALA A 203 -17.76 -8.56 11.55
N ASP A 204 -18.82 -7.74 11.56
CA ASP A 204 -20.02 -7.94 12.39
C ASP A 204 -21.07 -8.85 11.74
N LEU A 205 -20.91 -9.17 10.45
CA LEU A 205 -21.85 -10.03 9.74
C LEU A 205 -21.65 -11.52 10.03
N PRO A 206 -22.74 -12.33 9.94
CA PRO A 206 -22.63 -13.77 10.00
C PRO A 206 -21.71 -14.33 8.90
N ARG A 207 -20.78 -15.21 9.30
CA ARG A 207 -19.73 -15.73 8.41
C ARG A 207 -20.24 -16.63 7.29
N ALA A 208 -21.23 -17.49 7.58
CA ALA A 208 -21.71 -18.47 6.60
C ALA A 208 -22.36 -17.82 5.36
N PRO A 209 -23.26 -16.82 5.48
CA PRO A 209 -23.75 -16.07 4.33
C PRO A 209 -22.66 -15.35 3.52
N LEU A 210 -21.66 -14.78 4.20
CA LEU A 210 -20.53 -14.12 3.53
C LEU A 210 -19.72 -15.11 2.69
N ALA A 211 -19.35 -16.26 3.26
CA ALA A 211 -18.63 -17.32 2.54
C ALA A 211 -19.41 -17.81 1.32
N LYS A 212 -20.72 -18.05 1.47
CA LYS A 212 -21.58 -18.53 0.39
C LYS A 212 -21.64 -17.55 -0.78
N ARG A 213 -21.59 -16.24 -0.51
CA ARG A 213 -21.77 -15.20 -1.52
C ARG A 213 -20.45 -14.74 -2.16
N PHE A 214 -19.41 -14.60 -1.37
CA PHE A 214 -18.14 -13.99 -1.78
C PHE A 214 -16.96 -14.98 -1.79
N GLY A 215 -17.19 -16.21 -1.34
CA GLY A 215 -16.16 -17.25 -1.26
C GLY A 215 -15.35 -17.19 0.03
N ALA A 216 -14.52 -18.22 0.23
CA ALA A 216 -13.69 -18.37 1.42
C ALA A 216 -12.58 -17.31 1.53
N GLN A 217 -12.06 -16.82 0.39
CA GLN A 217 -10.97 -15.85 0.35
C GLN A 217 -11.26 -14.58 1.14
N LEU A 218 -12.51 -14.07 1.06
CA LEU A 218 -12.93 -12.89 1.84
C LEU A 218 -12.75 -13.12 3.34
N LEU A 219 -13.17 -14.30 3.82
CA LEU A 219 -13.05 -14.65 5.24
C LEU A 219 -11.61 -14.86 5.65
N THR A 220 -10.79 -15.51 4.80
CA THR A 220 -9.35 -15.66 5.05
C THR A 220 -8.68 -14.30 5.23
N CYS A 221 -8.87 -13.37 4.28
CA CYS A 221 -8.27 -12.04 4.37
C CYS A 221 -8.75 -11.28 5.62
N LEU A 222 -10.05 -11.38 5.95
CA LEU A 222 -10.60 -10.73 7.13
C LEU A 222 -10.02 -11.32 8.43
N ASP A 223 -9.89 -12.65 8.52
CA ASP A 223 -9.38 -13.32 9.71
C ASP A 223 -7.89 -13.10 9.92
N GLU A 224 -7.11 -13.04 8.84
CA GLU A 224 -5.71 -12.65 8.89
C GLU A 224 -5.55 -11.20 9.37
N ALA A 225 -6.35 -10.28 8.83
CA ALA A 225 -6.32 -8.88 9.25
C ALA A 225 -6.71 -8.73 10.74
N LEU A 226 -7.76 -9.41 11.18
CA LEU A 226 -8.22 -9.36 12.57
C LEU A 226 -7.37 -10.18 13.55
N GLY A 227 -6.39 -10.96 13.08
CA GLY A 227 -5.53 -11.81 13.91
C GLY A 227 -6.19 -13.07 14.45
N ARG A 228 -7.27 -13.53 13.80
CA ARG A 228 -7.92 -14.82 14.09
C ARG A 228 -7.20 -15.99 13.40
N GLN A 229 -6.48 -15.70 12.32
CA GLN A 229 -5.67 -16.66 11.58
C GLN A 229 -4.27 -16.08 11.38
N ALA A 230 -3.24 -16.93 11.51
CA ALA A 230 -1.87 -16.55 11.16
C ALA A 230 -1.70 -16.59 9.63
N SER A 231 -1.10 -15.55 9.07
CA SER A 231 -0.69 -15.53 7.67
C SER A 231 0.82 -15.81 7.58
N PRO A 232 1.27 -16.71 6.69
CA PRO A 232 2.70 -16.91 6.47
C PRO A 232 3.33 -15.66 5.85
N LEU A 233 4.54 -15.32 6.28
CA LEU A 233 5.34 -14.30 5.63
C LEU A 233 5.89 -14.84 4.31
N SER A 234 5.66 -14.14 3.22
CA SER A 234 6.38 -14.37 1.96
C SER A 234 7.70 -13.63 2.00
N VAL A 235 8.66 -14.17 2.75
CA VAL A 235 9.97 -13.57 2.97
C VAL A 235 10.71 -13.40 1.64
N PHE A 236 11.30 -12.22 1.43
CA PHE A 236 12.18 -11.97 0.31
C PHE A 236 13.45 -12.83 0.42
N GLN A 237 13.78 -13.57 -0.65
CA GLN A 237 15.06 -14.25 -0.80
C GLN A 237 15.83 -13.52 -1.92
N PRO A 238 16.98 -12.90 -1.63
CA PRO A 238 17.79 -12.18 -2.62
C PRO A 238 18.37 -13.10 -3.69
#